data_AF-A0A0K8RM68-F1
#
_entry.id   AF-A0A0K8RM68-F1
#
_cell.length_a   1.000
_cell.length_b   1.000
_cell.length_c   1.000
_cell.angle_alpha   90.00
_cell.angle_beta   90.00
_cell.angle_gamma   90.00
#
_symmetry.space_group_name_H-M   'P 1'
#
loop_
_entity.id
_entity.type
_entity.pdbx_description
1 polymer ?
#
loop_
_entity_poly.entity_id
_entity_poly.type
_entity_poly.pdbx_seq_one_letter_code
_entity_poly.pdbx_strand_id
1 'polypeptide(L)'
;MQHCCLVEAVHALDFLCQLDASLVPEVTPTMQRLTGSYLTSHVVVSTALLQFLLHHGAAVLFNTDDVLSQFFERVVSQAHRCTTTALEVVRFVKGNLAQLCSTPGPSILEKYFPALLKILAWSPQNFKAEFENILPAFMSAKTSVEVFYSLIDLPTLTAALVIDSEMSSSSESVQQKRRSSLSPEFQASMMFVLRDE
;
A
#
# COMPACT_ATOMS: atom_id res chain seq x y z
N MET A 1 -21.89 -8.10 4.06
CA MET A 1 -22.42 -8.11 5.45
C MET A 1 -21.38 -8.62 6.45
N GLN A 2 -20.92 -9.88 6.38
CA GLN A 2 -19.99 -10.43 7.38
C GLN A 2 -18.68 -9.64 7.56
N HIS A 3 -17.99 -9.26 6.48
CA HIS A 3 -16.76 -8.46 6.58
C HIS A 3 -17.00 -7.05 7.12
N CYS A 4 -18.14 -6.42 6.83
CA CYS A 4 -18.48 -5.11 7.38
C CYS A 4 -18.68 -5.19 8.90
N CYS A 5 -19.37 -6.24 9.38
CA CYS A 5 -19.51 -6.49 10.81
C CYS A 5 -18.16 -6.75 11.48
N LEU A 6 -17.25 -7.47 10.80
CA LEU A 6 -15.90 -7.70 11.31
C LEU A 6 -15.10 -6.39 11.43
N VAL A 7 -15.12 -5.55 10.39
CA VAL A 7 -14.45 -4.23 10.41
C VAL A 7 -14.98 -3.38 11.56
N GLU A 8 -16.29 -3.30 11.73
CA GLU A 8 -16.90 -2.54 12.82
C GLU A 8 -16.51 -3.10 14.19
N ALA A 9 -16.49 -4.42 14.35
CA ALA A 9 -16.04 -5.06 15.59
C ALA A 9 -14.56 -4.76 15.89
N VAL A 10 -13.69 -4.76 14.88
CA VAL A 10 -12.27 -4.39 15.03
C VAL A 10 -12.14 -2.93 15.44
N HIS A 11 -12.86 -2.00 14.82
CA HIS A 11 -12.84 -0.58 15.22
C HIS A 11 -13.38 -0.35 16.63
N ALA A 12 -14.46 -1.04 17.02
CA ALA A 12 -15.00 -0.95 18.36
C ALA A 12 -13.98 -1.47 19.40
N LEU A 13 -13.30 -2.58 19.11
CA LEU A 13 -12.26 -3.12 19.98
C LEU A 13 -11.03 -2.21 20.02
N ASP A 14 -10.61 -1.64 18.89
CA ASP A 14 -9.54 -0.66 18.82
C ASP A 14 -9.84 0.56 19.73
N PHE A 15 -11.05 1.09 19.63
CA PHE A 15 -11.51 2.20 20.46
C PHE A 15 -11.54 1.83 21.96
N LEU A 16 -12.08 0.66 22.31
CA LEU A 16 -12.09 0.18 23.69
C LEU A 16 -10.68 0.01 24.27
N CYS A 17 -9.75 -0.54 23.50
CA CYS A 17 -8.35 -0.69 23.91
C CYS A 17 -7.63 0.66 24.09
N GLN A 18 -8.02 1.71 23.34
CA GLN A 18 -7.51 3.06 23.55
C GLN A 18 -8.04 3.69 24.85
N LEU A 19 -9.26 3.34 25.28
CA LEU A 19 -9.84 3.78 26.55
C LEU A 19 -9.29 3.00 27.74
N ASP A 20 -9.05 1.69 27.56
CA ASP A 20 -8.54 0.79 28.59
C ASP A 20 -7.45 -0.13 28.02
N ALA A 21 -6.19 0.25 28.27
CA ALA A 21 -5.03 -0.49 27.81
C ALA A 21 -4.90 -1.89 28.44
N SER A 22 -5.62 -2.18 29.53
CA SER A 22 -5.59 -3.52 30.15
C SER A 22 -6.23 -4.60 29.27
N LEU A 23 -7.07 -4.21 28.31
CA LEU A 23 -7.72 -5.10 27.35
C LEU A 23 -6.80 -5.53 26.19
N VAL A 24 -5.74 -4.76 25.93
CA VAL A 24 -4.84 -4.97 24.77
C VAL A 24 -4.26 -6.40 24.75
N PRO A 25 -3.69 -6.95 25.84
CA PRO A 25 -3.11 -8.29 25.82
C PRO A 25 -4.16 -9.39 25.56
N GLU A 26 -5.42 -9.18 25.96
CA GLU A 26 -6.50 -10.16 25.77
C GLU A 26 -6.99 -10.21 24.31
N VAL A 27 -7.08 -9.05 23.67
CA VAL A 27 -7.61 -8.91 22.30
C VAL A 27 -6.55 -9.19 21.24
N THR A 28 -5.28 -8.88 21.54
CA THR A 28 -4.15 -8.98 20.59
C THR A 28 -4.03 -10.36 19.90
N PRO A 29 -4.10 -11.52 20.60
CA PRO A 29 -3.97 -12.83 19.96
C PRO A 29 -5.06 -13.09 18.91
N THR A 30 -6.28 -12.58 19.15
CA THR A 30 -7.37 -12.68 18.18
C THR A 30 -7.11 -11.78 16.97
N MET A 31 -6.61 -10.56 17.18
CA MET A 31 -6.24 -9.67 16.08
C MET A 31 -5.12 -10.25 15.22
N GLN A 32 -4.07 -10.81 15.83
CA GLN A 32 -2.98 -11.47 15.09
C GLN A 32 -3.47 -12.65 14.25
N ARG A 33 -4.36 -13.49 14.79
CA ARG A 33 -4.97 -14.61 14.05
C ARG A 33 -5.81 -14.12 12.87
N LEU A 34 -6.58 -13.04 13.06
CA LEU A 34 -7.36 -12.42 11.98
C LEU A 34 -6.43 -11.82 10.91
N THR A 35 -5.35 -11.15 11.31
CA THR A 35 -4.33 -10.62 10.39
C THR A 35 -3.77 -11.72 9.51
N GLY A 36 -3.34 -12.85 10.08
CA GLY A 36 -2.85 -14.00 9.31
C GLY A 36 -3.88 -14.57 8.31
N SER A 37 -5.17 -14.35 8.54
CA SER A 37 -6.25 -14.85 7.68
C SER A 37 -6.67 -13.86 6.59
N TYR A 38 -6.57 -12.55 6.83
CA TYR A 38 -7.21 -11.52 6.01
C TYR A 38 -6.28 -10.49 5.37
N LEU A 39 -5.04 -10.35 5.84
CA LEU A 39 -4.14 -9.22 5.53
C LEU A 39 -4.01 -8.88 4.03
N THR A 40 -4.08 -9.86 3.13
CA THR A 40 -3.94 -9.63 1.69
C THR A 40 -5.20 -9.97 0.89
N SER A 41 -6.23 -10.51 1.53
CA SER A 41 -7.42 -11.03 0.86
C SER A 41 -8.55 -10.00 0.80
N HIS A 42 -8.65 -9.14 1.82
CA HIS A 42 -9.73 -8.16 1.94
C HIS A 42 -9.21 -6.82 2.47
N VAL A 43 -8.89 -5.89 1.56
CA VAL A 43 -8.27 -4.59 1.89
C VAL A 43 -8.94 -3.83 3.04
N VAL A 44 -10.28 -3.77 3.09
CA VAL A 44 -11.02 -3.07 4.15
C VAL A 44 -10.80 -3.72 5.52
N VAL A 45 -10.73 -5.06 5.57
CA VAL A 45 -10.45 -5.80 6.81
C VAL A 45 -8.97 -5.65 7.17
N SER A 46 -8.08 -5.72 6.17
CA SER A 46 -6.65 -5.53 6.35
C SER A 46 -6.30 -4.18 6.95
N THR A 47 -6.86 -3.09 6.43
CA THR A 47 -6.60 -1.74 6.93
C THR A 47 -7.12 -1.55 8.35
N ALA A 48 -8.28 -2.10 8.70
CA ALA A 48 -8.80 -2.08 10.08
C ALA A 48 -7.90 -2.87 11.07
N LEU A 49 -7.43 -4.05 10.66
CA LEU A 49 -6.52 -4.86 11.49
C LEU A 49 -5.15 -4.18 11.64
N LEU A 50 -4.61 -3.62 10.56
CA LEU A 50 -3.36 -2.86 10.60
C LEU A 50 -3.49 -1.61 11.46
N GLN A 51 -4.63 -0.91 11.41
CA GLN A 51 -4.92 0.23 12.29
C GLN A 51 -4.80 -0.16 13.77
N PHE A 52 -5.45 -1.25 14.17
CA PHE A 52 -5.36 -1.78 15.53
C PHE A 52 -3.92 -2.09 15.91
N LEU A 53 -3.17 -2.77 15.02
CA LEU A 53 -1.78 -3.13 15.28
C LEU A 53 -0.86 -1.90 15.39
N LEU A 54 -1.11 -0.84 14.61
CA LEU A 54 -0.37 0.41 14.70
C LEU A 54 -0.63 1.16 16.01
N HIS A 55 -1.85 1.10 16.54
CA HIS A 55 -2.18 1.72 17.83
C HIS A 55 -1.60 0.96 19.02
N HIS A 56 -1.67 -0.38 19.00
CA HIS A 56 -1.46 -1.20 20.19
C HIS A 56 -0.23 -2.11 20.13
N GLY A 57 0.38 -2.31 18.97
CA GLY A 57 1.47 -3.27 18.77
C GLY A 57 2.68 -3.02 19.67
N ALA A 58 3.01 -1.75 19.93
CA ALA A 58 4.09 -1.38 20.83
C ALA A 58 3.85 -1.85 22.28
N ALA A 59 2.61 -1.83 22.76
CA ALA A 59 2.26 -2.22 24.13
C ALA A 59 2.47 -3.72 24.41
N VAL A 60 2.48 -4.54 23.36
CA VAL A 60 2.65 -6.00 23.42
C VAL A 60 3.96 -6.47 22.80
N LEU A 61 4.90 -5.54 22.53
CA LEU A 61 6.18 -5.81 21.87
C LEU A 61 6.02 -6.55 20.52
N PHE A 62 4.89 -6.34 19.86
CA PHE A 62 4.63 -6.92 18.55
C PHE A 62 5.25 -6.04 17.47
N ASN A 63 6.19 -6.59 16.70
CA ASN A 63 6.75 -5.89 15.56
C ASN A 63 5.77 -5.93 14.38
N THR A 64 5.29 -4.77 13.96
CA THR A 64 4.37 -4.62 12.83
C THR A 64 5.05 -4.58 11.46
N ASP A 65 6.38 -4.48 11.40
CA ASP A 65 7.13 -4.22 10.17
C ASP A 65 6.93 -5.30 9.10
N ASP A 66 6.95 -6.58 9.48
CA ASP A 66 6.76 -7.69 8.54
C ASP A 66 5.33 -7.70 7.95
N VAL A 67 4.34 -7.44 8.80
CA VAL A 67 2.92 -7.40 8.41
C VAL A 67 2.66 -6.21 7.49
N LEU A 68 3.22 -5.05 7.81
CA LEU A 68 3.15 -3.86 6.95
C LEU A 68 3.86 -4.13 5.62
N SER A 69 5.08 -4.65 5.64
CA SER A 69 5.83 -4.96 4.41
C SER A 69 5.05 -5.91 3.50
N GLN A 70 4.45 -6.96 4.07
CA GLN A 70 3.60 -7.88 3.31
C GLN A 70 2.36 -7.20 2.72
N PHE A 71 1.72 -6.29 3.46
CA PHE A 71 0.59 -5.51 2.94
C PHE A 71 1.01 -4.58 1.80
N PHE A 72 2.14 -3.88 1.93
CA PHE A 72 2.64 -2.99 0.90
C PHE A 72 3.06 -3.74 -0.36
N GLU A 73 3.79 -4.84 -0.21
CA GLU A 73 4.28 -5.65 -1.31
C GLU A 73 3.16 -6.34 -2.10
N ARG A 74 2.08 -6.79 -1.44
CA ARG A 74 1.01 -7.58 -2.09
C ARG A 74 -0.25 -6.81 -2.41
N VAL A 75 -0.62 -5.83 -1.58
CA VAL A 75 -1.87 -5.06 -1.72
C VAL A 75 -1.60 -3.70 -2.35
N VAL A 76 -0.64 -2.94 -1.82
CA VAL A 76 -0.37 -1.57 -2.29
C VAL A 76 0.23 -1.55 -3.70
N SER A 77 1.18 -2.44 -4.00
CA SER A 77 1.78 -2.62 -5.34
C SER A 77 0.76 -2.76 -6.47
N GLN A 78 -0.37 -3.42 -6.18
CA GLN A 78 -1.43 -3.71 -7.15
C GLN A 78 -2.67 -2.82 -6.96
N ALA A 79 -2.69 -1.91 -5.99
CA ALA A 79 -3.87 -1.15 -5.63
C ALA A 79 -4.42 -0.28 -6.78
N HIS A 80 -3.56 0.18 -7.68
CA HIS A 80 -3.96 0.93 -8.88
C HIS A 80 -4.96 0.18 -9.77
N ARG A 81 -4.98 -1.16 -9.73
CA ARG A 81 -5.88 -2.01 -10.53
C ARG A 81 -7.33 -1.97 -10.07
N CYS A 82 -7.61 -1.52 -8.85
CA CYS A 82 -8.95 -1.47 -8.27
C CYS A 82 -9.16 -0.17 -7.50
N THR A 83 -10.08 0.67 -7.98
CA THR A 83 -10.38 1.98 -7.37
C THR A 83 -10.74 1.88 -5.89
N THR A 84 -11.53 0.87 -5.49
CA THR A 84 -11.91 0.67 -4.09
C THR A 84 -10.69 0.34 -3.23
N THR A 85 -9.80 -0.53 -3.70
CA THR A 85 -8.55 -0.86 -2.99
C THR A 85 -7.65 0.37 -2.86
N ALA A 86 -7.47 1.13 -3.93
CA ALA A 86 -6.70 2.37 -3.92
C ALA A 86 -7.25 3.39 -2.90
N LEU A 87 -8.56 3.59 -2.85
CA LEU A 87 -9.20 4.49 -1.89
C LEU A 87 -8.93 4.07 -0.44
N GLU A 88 -9.08 2.77 -0.12
CA GLU A 88 -8.83 2.26 1.23
C GLU A 88 -7.36 2.37 1.63
N VAL A 89 -6.44 2.03 0.71
CA VAL A 89 -5.00 2.17 0.93
C VAL A 89 -4.63 3.63 1.19
N VAL A 90 -5.09 4.56 0.36
CA VAL A 90 -4.75 5.99 0.50
C VAL A 90 -5.32 6.56 1.81
N ARG A 91 -6.55 6.20 2.18
CA ARG A 91 -7.14 6.59 3.47
C ARG A 91 -6.32 6.06 4.65
N PHE A 92 -5.97 4.78 4.62
CA PHE A 92 -5.16 4.15 5.65
C PHE A 92 -3.79 4.82 5.79
N VAL A 93 -3.06 5.01 4.68
CA VAL A 93 -1.73 5.64 4.70
C VAL A 93 -1.82 7.06 5.23
N LYS A 94 -2.75 7.87 4.71
CA LYS A 94 -2.94 9.27 5.15
C LYS A 94 -3.29 9.35 6.63
N GLY A 95 -4.16 8.47 7.12
CA GLY A 95 -4.60 8.44 8.52
C GLY A 95 -3.49 8.03 9.50
N ASN A 96 -2.46 7.33 9.02
CA ASN A 96 -1.42 6.72 9.84
C ASN A 96 0.00 7.21 9.55
N LEU A 97 0.16 8.34 8.85
CA LEU A 97 1.48 8.84 8.43
C LEU A 97 2.48 8.91 9.59
N ALA A 98 2.03 9.39 10.76
CA ALA A 98 2.88 9.49 11.94
C ALA A 98 3.41 8.12 12.39
N GLN A 99 2.54 7.11 12.54
CA GLN A 99 2.98 5.78 12.96
C GLN A 99 3.83 5.09 11.89
N LEU A 100 3.47 5.23 10.60
CA LEU A 100 4.19 4.62 9.48
C LEU A 100 5.60 5.20 9.30
N CYS A 101 5.83 6.45 9.71
CA CYS A 101 7.15 7.10 9.69
C CYS A 101 7.94 6.94 11.00
N SER A 102 7.34 6.44 12.08
CA SER A 102 7.97 6.39 13.40
C SER A 102 8.84 5.15 13.64
N THR A 103 8.96 4.25 12.66
CA THR A 103 9.73 3.01 12.81
C THR A 103 11.24 3.27 12.84
N PRO A 104 12.03 2.53 13.64
CA PRO A 104 13.49 2.67 13.64
C PRO A 104 14.07 2.15 12.33
N GLY A 105 14.39 3.04 11.38
CA GLY A 105 14.96 2.65 10.09
C GLY A 105 14.47 3.52 8.93
N PRO A 106 14.71 3.12 7.67
CA PRO A 106 14.02 3.74 6.54
C PRO A 106 12.53 3.48 6.69
N SER A 107 11.72 4.54 6.60
CA SER A 107 10.26 4.45 6.70
C SER A 107 9.72 3.44 5.68
N ILE A 108 8.66 2.71 6.05
CA ILE A 108 7.94 1.83 5.11
C ILE A 108 7.48 2.62 3.87
N LEU A 109 7.20 3.91 4.05
CA LEU A 109 6.79 4.81 2.98
C LEU A 109 7.95 5.27 2.10
N GLU A 110 9.17 5.36 2.64
CA GLU A 110 10.39 5.56 1.84
C GLU A 110 10.71 4.32 0.99
N LYS A 111 10.40 3.13 1.48
CA LYS A 111 10.66 1.88 0.76
C LYS A 111 9.65 1.65 -0.37
N TYR A 112 8.35 1.84 -0.09
CA TYR A 112 7.27 1.50 -1.02
C TYR A 112 6.63 2.72 -1.69
N PHE A 113 7.32 3.87 -1.75
CA PHE A 113 6.82 5.04 -2.48
C PHE A 113 6.50 4.77 -3.95
N PRO A 114 7.23 3.93 -4.72
CA PRO A 114 6.91 3.70 -6.13
C PRO A 114 5.54 3.04 -6.28
N ALA A 115 5.20 2.08 -5.41
CA ALA A 115 3.89 1.44 -5.37
C ALA A 115 2.76 2.44 -5.09
N LEU A 116 2.97 3.40 -4.17
CA LEU A 116 2.00 4.46 -3.91
C LEU A 116 1.88 5.43 -5.11
N LEU A 117 2.99 5.78 -5.76
CA LEU A 117 2.96 6.61 -6.97
C LEU A 117 2.22 5.95 -8.13
N LYS A 118 2.18 4.62 -8.24
CA LYS A 118 1.32 3.92 -9.22
C LYS A 118 -0.16 4.28 -9.04
N ILE A 119 -0.62 4.41 -7.79
CA ILE A 119 -2.01 4.81 -7.49
C ILE A 119 -2.27 6.24 -8.00
N LEU A 120 -1.35 7.17 -7.71
CA LEU A 120 -1.44 8.56 -8.16
C LEU A 120 -1.38 8.66 -9.68
N ALA A 121 -0.47 7.94 -10.33
CA ALA A 121 -0.30 7.92 -11.79
C ALA A 121 -1.56 7.41 -12.49
N TRP A 122 -2.18 6.35 -11.97
CA TRP A 122 -3.38 5.76 -12.57
C TRP A 122 -4.62 6.65 -12.45
N SER A 123 -4.76 7.44 -11.38
CA SER A 123 -5.95 8.24 -11.13
C SER A 123 -5.65 9.56 -10.41
N PRO A 124 -4.91 10.48 -11.04
CA PRO A 124 -4.40 11.68 -10.37
C PRO A 124 -5.52 12.59 -9.86
N GLN A 125 -6.64 12.70 -10.60
CA GLN A 125 -7.77 13.54 -10.21
C GLN A 125 -8.45 13.09 -8.91
N ASN A 126 -8.35 11.81 -8.57
CA ASN A 126 -8.99 11.25 -7.38
C ASN A 126 -8.11 11.32 -6.13
N PHE A 127 -6.78 11.43 -6.30
CA PHE A 127 -5.82 11.25 -5.20
C PHE A 127 -4.85 12.43 -5.02
N LYS A 128 -4.88 13.43 -5.90
CA LYS A 128 -3.94 14.55 -5.83
C LYS A 128 -3.92 15.23 -4.45
N ALA A 129 -5.09 15.55 -3.89
CA ALA A 129 -5.19 16.27 -2.61
C ALA A 129 -4.66 15.46 -1.43
N GLU A 130 -4.82 14.14 -1.46
CA GLU A 130 -4.30 13.22 -0.47
C GLU A 130 -2.78 13.11 -0.59
N PHE A 131 -2.26 12.98 -1.82
CA PHE A 131 -0.84 12.87 -2.06
C PHE A 131 -0.06 14.15 -1.75
N GLU A 132 -0.69 15.33 -1.76
CA GLU A 132 -0.06 16.55 -1.21
C GLU A 132 0.37 16.38 0.27
N ASN A 133 -0.34 15.56 1.04
CA ASN A 133 -0.02 15.24 2.44
C ASN A 133 0.89 14.01 2.59
N ILE A 134 0.76 13.03 1.69
CA ILE A 134 1.53 11.78 1.76
C ILE A 134 2.95 11.97 1.22
N LEU A 135 3.13 12.77 0.15
CA LEU A 135 4.40 12.92 -0.57
C LEU A 135 5.59 13.30 0.33
N PRO A 136 5.47 14.22 1.31
CA PRO A 136 6.58 14.53 2.21
C PRO A 136 7.10 13.31 2.98
N ALA A 137 6.25 12.31 3.26
CA ALA A 137 6.63 11.10 3.97
C ALA A 137 7.51 10.14 3.14
N PHE A 138 7.63 10.36 1.82
CA PHE A 138 8.53 9.59 0.97
C PHE A 138 9.96 10.13 0.98
N MET A 139 10.15 11.37 1.45
CA MET A 139 11.38 12.11 1.23
C MET A 139 12.32 12.01 2.43
N SER A 140 13.49 11.44 2.18
CA SER A 140 14.66 11.51 3.07
C SER A 140 15.90 11.91 2.28
N ALA A 141 17.04 12.08 2.95
CA ALA A 141 18.31 12.32 2.27
C ALA A 141 18.67 11.22 1.26
N LYS A 142 18.10 10.02 1.40
CA LYS A 142 18.35 8.87 0.51
C LYS A 142 17.37 8.81 -0.67
N THR A 143 16.10 9.12 -0.45
CA THR A 143 15.03 8.90 -1.43
C THR A 143 14.63 10.15 -2.20
N SER A 144 14.96 11.37 -1.72
CA SER A 144 14.45 12.63 -2.30
C SER A 144 14.72 12.77 -3.80
N VAL A 145 15.91 12.33 -4.26
CA VAL A 145 16.29 12.38 -5.68
C VAL A 145 15.44 11.41 -6.51
N GLU A 146 15.24 10.19 -6.03
CA GLU A 146 14.44 9.17 -6.73
C GLU A 146 12.95 9.54 -6.77
N VAL A 147 12.42 10.08 -5.68
CA VAL A 147 11.05 10.60 -5.60
C VAL A 147 10.87 11.73 -6.61
N PHE A 148 11.83 12.66 -6.70
CA PHE A 148 11.78 13.76 -7.67
C PHE A 148 11.74 13.26 -9.12
N TYR A 149 12.63 12.33 -9.50
CA TYR A 149 12.61 11.76 -10.85
C TYR A 149 11.30 11.00 -11.13
N SER A 150 10.80 10.23 -10.15
CA SER A 150 9.56 9.49 -10.30
C SER A 150 8.34 10.40 -10.48
N LEU A 151 8.33 11.59 -9.85
CA LEU A 151 7.29 12.61 -10.05
C LEU A 151 7.33 13.21 -11.46
N ILE A 152 8.53 13.47 -11.99
CA ILE A 152 8.71 13.95 -13.37
C ILE A 152 8.24 12.87 -14.36
N ASP A 153 8.55 11.61 -14.08
CA ASP A 153 8.23 10.46 -14.93
C ASP A 153 6.79 9.92 -14.74
N LEU A 154 5.95 10.57 -13.93
CA LEU A 154 4.56 10.14 -13.73
C LEU A 154 3.77 9.92 -15.05
N PRO A 155 3.90 10.76 -16.10
CA PRO A 155 3.26 10.49 -17.38
C PRO A 155 3.76 9.20 -18.04
N THR A 156 5.06 8.91 -17.94
CA THR A 156 5.68 7.67 -18.45
C THR A 156 5.21 6.46 -17.67
N LEU A 157 5.14 6.55 -16.33
CA LEU A 157 4.57 5.52 -15.48
C LEU A 157 3.10 5.26 -15.83
N THR A 158 2.31 6.31 -16.06
CA THR A 158 0.92 6.20 -16.49
C THR A 158 0.81 5.42 -17.81
N ALA A 159 1.63 5.77 -18.81
CA ALA A 159 1.65 5.07 -20.08
C ALA A 159 2.04 3.59 -19.93
N ALA A 160 3.05 3.30 -19.10
CA ALA A 160 3.47 1.92 -18.80
C ALA A 160 2.36 1.10 -18.13
N LEU A 161 1.64 1.68 -17.16
CA LEU A 161 0.51 1.02 -16.50
C LEU A 161 -0.65 0.75 -17.47
N VAL A 162 -0.96 1.69 -18.37
CA VAL A 162 -2.00 1.50 -19.40
C VAL A 162 -1.63 0.32 -20.30
N ILE A 163 -0.38 0.27 -20.78
CA ILE A 163 0.12 -0.83 -21.60
C ILE A 163 0.06 -2.17 -20.84
N ASP A 164 0.47 -2.21 -19.57
CA ASP A 164 0.40 -3.41 -18.72
C ASP A 164 -1.03 -3.91 -18.54
N SER A 165 -1.98 -2.99 -18.35
CA SER A 165 -3.41 -3.32 -18.22
C SER A 165 -3.99 -3.92 -19.50
N GLU A 166 -3.65 -3.35 -20.66
CA GLU A 166 -4.07 -3.87 -21.96
C GLU A 166 -3.46 -5.24 -22.25
N MET A 167 -2.18 -5.43 -21.93
CA MET A 167 -1.51 -6.72 -22.07
C MET A 167 -2.18 -7.77 -21.20
N SER A 168 -2.46 -7.47 -19.93
CA SER A 168 -3.09 -8.40 -18.99
C SER A 168 -4.50 -8.84 -19.42
N SER A 169 -5.20 -8.02 -20.22
CA SER A 169 -6.52 -8.36 -20.78
C SER A 169 -6.48 -9.20 -22.08
N SER A 170 -5.31 -9.34 -22.69
CA SER A 170 -5.11 -10.02 -23.98
C SER A 170 -4.77 -11.51 -23.81
N SER A 171 -5.11 -12.35 -24.80
CA SER A 171 -4.71 -13.78 -24.81
C SER A 171 -3.18 -13.95 -24.84
N GLU A 172 -2.66 -15.03 -24.25
CA GLU A 172 -1.21 -15.30 -24.13
C GLU A 172 -0.46 -15.23 -25.47
N SER A 173 -1.07 -15.69 -26.57
CA SER A 173 -0.50 -15.61 -27.93
C SER A 173 -0.32 -14.18 -28.43
N VAL A 174 -1.23 -13.27 -28.03
CA VAL A 174 -1.18 -11.84 -28.38
C VAL A 174 -0.18 -11.10 -27.49
N GLN A 175 -0.11 -11.45 -26.20
CA GLN A 175 0.87 -10.92 -25.26
C GLN A 175 2.31 -11.23 -25.70
N GLN A 176 2.60 -12.49 -26.07
CA GLN A 176 3.92 -12.91 -26.53
C GLN A 176 4.34 -12.14 -27.79
N LYS A 177 3.41 -11.96 -28.74
CA LYS A 177 3.64 -11.21 -29.98
C LYS A 177 3.90 -9.72 -29.71
N ARG A 178 3.10 -9.07 -28.85
CA ARG A 178 3.30 -7.66 -28.46
C ARG A 178 4.62 -7.46 -27.71
N ARG A 179 4.97 -8.34 -26.76
CA ARG A 179 6.26 -8.26 -26.05
C ARG A 179 7.44 -8.38 -27.02
N SER A 180 7.40 -9.33 -27.96
CA SER A 180 8.45 -9.49 -28.98
C SER A 180 8.58 -8.30 -29.96
N SER A 181 7.55 -7.46 -30.07
CA SER A 181 7.57 -6.28 -30.93
C SER A 181 8.16 -5.02 -30.28
N LEU A 182 8.33 -5.02 -28.95
CA LEU A 182 8.94 -3.92 -28.22
C LEU A 182 10.47 -4.04 -28.27
N SER A 183 11.17 -2.91 -28.38
CA SER A 183 12.63 -2.92 -28.32
C SER A 183 13.13 -3.39 -26.94
N PRO A 184 14.31 -4.03 -26.86
CA PRO A 184 14.87 -4.50 -25.59
C PRO A 184 15.06 -3.36 -24.57
N GLU A 185 15.44 -2.17 -25.04
CA GLU A 185 15.61 -0.96 -24.23
C GLU A 185 14.27 -0.48 -23.64
N PHE A 186 13.19 -0.57 -24.41
CA PHE A 186 11.85 -0.21 -23.94
C PHE A 186 11.34 -1.20 -22.90
N GLN A 187 11.60 -2.50 -23.07
CA GLN A 187 11.26 -3.51 -22.07
C GLN A 187 12.00 -3.29 -20.74
N ALA A 188 13.30 -2.99 -20.80
CA ALA A 188 14.09 -2.69 -19.60
C ALA A 188 13.57 -1.44 -18.87
N SER A 189 13.23 -0.40 -19.64
CA SER A 189 12.65 0.84 -19.09
C SER A 189 11.30 0.57 -18.42
N MET A 190 10.44 -0.24 -19.05
CA MET A 190 9.14 -0.62 -18.50
C MET A 190 9.27 -1.42 -17.21
N MET A 191 10.21 -2.37 -17.13
CA MET A 191 10.49 -3.14 -15.90
C MET A 191 10.96 -2.25 -14.75
N PHE A 192 11.82 -1.27 -15.04
CA PHE A 192 12.31 -0.34 -14.03
C PHE A 192 11.22 0.57 -13.48
N VAL A 193 10.34 1.06 -14.36
CA VAL A 193 9.23 1.96 -14.00
C VAL A 193 8.12 1.21 -13.25
N LEU A 194 7.92 -0.08 -13.54
CA LEU A 194 6.89 -0.91 -12.90
C LEU A 194 7.36 -1.61 -11.61
N ARG A 195 8.55 -1.30 -11.09
CA ARG A 195 9.03 -1.92 -9.84
C ARG A 195 8.11 -1.65 -8.65
N ASP A 196 8.10 -2.57 -7.69
CA ASP A 196 7.26 -2.49 -6.49
C ASP A 196 7.98 -1.85 -5.29
N GLU A 197 9.31 -1.83 -5.33
CA GLU A 197 10.25 -1.17 -4.41
C GLU A 197 11.43 -0.58 -5.22
#